data_AF-A0A386UK01-F1
#
_entry.id   AF-A0A386UK01-F1
#
_cell.length_a   1.000
_cell.length_b   1.000
_cell.length_c   1.000
_cell.angle_alpha   90.00
_cell.angle_beta   90.00
_cell.angle_gamma   90.00
#
_symmetry.space_group_name_H-M   'P 1'
#
loop_
_entity.id
_entity.type
_entity.pdbx_description
1 polymer ?
#
loop_
_entity_poly.entity_id
_entity_poly.type
_entity_poly.pdbx_seq_one_letter_code
_entity_poly.pdbx_strand_id
1 'polypeptide(L)'
;MAKLELMIRLVTPKIQELVDLEFAKLADQPEASTALDQVGLNGGDKIVYEYLDHGEAGLAFEHLRYMVYETGIELAPDIQEALEKISNSLG
;
A
#
# COMPACT_ATOMS: atom_id res chain seq x y z
N MET A 1 8.70 -16.91 -4.90
CA MET A 1 9.16 -15.89 -3.93
C MET A 1 9.71 -14.66 -4.66
N ALA A 2 10.90 -14.67 -5.25
CA ALA A 2 11.51 -13.46 -5.86
C ALA A 2 10.63 -12.67 -6.85
N LYS A 3 9.88 -13.33 -7.74
CA LYS A 3 9.00 -12.63 -8.70
C LYS A 3 7.83 -11.91 -8.02
N LEU A 4 7.25 -12.52 -6.99
CA LEU A 4 6.13 -11.97 -6.23
C LEU A 4 6.56 -10.71 -5.45
N GLU A 5 7.66 -10.83 -4.70
CA GLU A 5 8.24 -9.72 -3.96
C GLU A 5 8.62 -8.56 -4.90
N LEU A 6 9.16 -8.86 -6.07
CA LEU A 6 9.48 -7.83 -7.07
C LEU A 6 8.23 -7.12 -7.59
N MET A 7 7.13 -7.84 -7.80
CA MET A 7 5.85 -7.21 -8.17
C MET A 7 5.32 -6.31 -7.07
N ILE A 8 5.37 -6.75 -5.80
CA ILE A 8 4.99 -5.93 -4.65
C ILE A 8 5.84 -4.66 -4.61
N ARG A 9 7.17 -4.79 -4.67
CA ARG A 9 8.10 -3.63 -4.67
C ARG A 9 7.83 -2.63 -5.79
N LEU A 10 7.42 -3.11 -6.96
CA LEU A 10 7.14 -2.25 -8.12
C LEU A 10 5.87 -1.41 -7.94
N VAL A 11 4.85 -1.93 -7.27
CA VAL A 11 3.57 -1.21 -7.09
C VAL A 11 3.55 -0.34 -5.83
N THR A 12 4.31 -0.71 -4.79
CA THR A 12 4.40 0.03 -3.53
C THR A 12 4.60 1.54 -3.67
N PRO A 13 5.62 2.05 -4.40
CA PRO A 13 5.88 3.48 -4.44
C PRO A 13 4.76 4.26 -5.16
N LYS A 14 4.12 3.65 -6.17
CA LYS A 14 2.99 4.27 -6.87
C LYS A 14 1.77 4.38 -5.96
N ILE A 15 1.51 3.36 -5.15
CA ILE A 15 0.41 3.36 -4.19
C ILE A 15 0.69 4.40 -3.09
N GLN A 16 1.91 4.46 -2.55
CA GLN A 16 2.27 5.46 -1.55
C GLN A 16 2.10 6.89 -2.09
N GLU A 17 2.51 7.16 -3.33
CA GLU A 17 2.31 8.49 -3.95
C GLU A 17 0.82 8.88 -3.99
N LEU A 18 -0.06 7.95 -4.32
CA LEU A 18 -1.51 8.20 -4.32
C LEU A 18 -2.05 8.43 -2.90
N VAL A 19 -1.59 7.66 -1.93
CA VAL A 19 -1.93 7.84 -0.51
C VAL A 19 -1.50 9.23 -0.03
N ASP A 20 -0.26 9.63 -0.32
CA ASP A 20 0.28 10.93 0.05
C ASP A 20 -0.53 12.09 -0.57
N LEU A 21 -0.98 11.92 -1.82
CA LEU A 21 -1.86 12.89 -2.49
C LEU A 21 -3.23 13.00 -1.81
N GLU A 22 -3.82 11.91 -1.35
CA GLU A 22 -5.07 11.97 -0.57
C GLU A 22 -4.87 12.63 0.80
N PHE A 23 -3.77 12.32 1.49
CA PHE A 23 -3.42 13.02 2.74
C PHE A 23 -3.22 14.51 2.53
N ALA A 24 -2.58 14.92 1.43
CA ALA A 24 -2.41 16.32 1.09
C ALA A 24 -3.75 17.05 0.88
N LYS A 25 -4.78 16.37 0.35
CA LYS A 25 -6.14 16.92 0.25
C LYS A 25 -6.84 17.02 1.61
N LEU A 26 -6.54 16.11 2.53
CA LEU A 26 -7.10 16.07 3.88
C LEU A 26 -6.39 16.99 4.87
N ALA A 27 -5.19 17.48 4.56
CA ALA A 27 -4.43 18.40 5.41
C ALA A 27 -5.15 19.74 5.70
N ASP A 28 -6.22 20.04 4.96
CA ASP A 28 -7.12 21.19 5.18
C ASP A 28 -8.39 20.84 6.01
N GLN A 29 -8.53 19.59 6.50
CA GLN A 29 -9.70 19.13 7.26
C GLN A 29 -9.35 18.75 8.72
N PRO A 30 -10.08 19.25 9.74
CA PRO A 30 -9.69 19.11 11.15
C PRO A 30 -9.98 17.75 11.80
N GLU A 31 -10.44 16.75 11.05
CA GLU A 31 -10.83 15.45 11.61
C GLU A 31 -10.25 14.31 10.79
N ALA A 32 -8.93 14.15 10.81
CA ALA A 32 -8.35 12.89 10.39
C ALA A 32 -8.51 11.88 11.54
N SER A 33 -9.43 10.94 11.35
CA SER A 33 -9.61 9.73 12.14
C SER A 33 -8.27 9.18 12.60
N THR A 34 -8.12 9.15 13.93
CA THR A 34 -7.01 8.67 14.77
C THR A 34 -5.57 8.77 14.21
N ALA A 35 -4.68 9.40 14.98
CA ALA A 35 -3.24 9.46 14.67
C ALA A 35 -2.57 8.09 14.44
N LEU A 36 -3.17 7.00 14.94
CA LEU A 36 -2.68 5.62 14.73
C LEU A 36 -2.89 5.15 13.29
N ASP A 37 -4.03 5.45 12.68
CA ASP A 37 -4.33 5.07 11.29
C ASP A 37 -3.40 5.82 10.32
N GLN A 38 -3.07 7.07 10.63
CA GLN A 38 -2.11 7.84 9.84
C GLN A 38 -0.69 7.25 9.87
N VAL A 39 -0.24 6.65 10.97
CA VAL A 39 1.12 6.08 11.07
C VAL A 39 1.30 4.87 10.16
N GLY A 40 0.24 4.07 9.97
CA GLY A 40 0.27 2.94 9.04
C GLY A 40 0.16 3.34 7.57
N LEU A 41 -0.31 4.55 7.27
CA LEU A 41 -0.52 5.02 5.90
C LEU A 41 0.56 6.00 5.43
N ASN A 42 1.00 6.89 6.32
CA ASN A 42 2.07 7.85 6.08
C ASN A 42 3.43 7.16 6.15
N GLY A 43 4.05 6.93 4.99
CA GLY A 43 5.24 6.10 4.89
C GLY A 43 4.96 4.60 5.03
N GLY A 44 3.75 4.16 4.66
CA GLY A 44 3.35 2.76 4.61
C GLY A 44 4.24 1.93 3.68
N ASP A 45 4.85 2.54 2.66
CA ASP A 45 5.87 1.94 1.82
C ASP A 45 7.03 1.32 2.61
N LYS A 46 7.51 2.00 3.66
CA LYS A 46 8.57 1.48 4.54
C LYS A 46 8.14 0.22 5.25
N ILE A 47 6.90 0.19 5.76
CA ILE A 47 6.32 -1.00 6.42
C ILE A 47 6.24 -2.16 5.43
N VAL A 48 5.78 -1.90 4.20
CA VAL A 48 5.75 -2.90 3.12
C VAL A 48 7.15 -3.44 2.82
N TYR A 49 8.15 -2.56 2.72
CA TYR A 49 9.53 -2.97 2.45
C TYR A 49 10.15 -3.76 3.60
N GLU A 50 9.87 -3.40 4.86
CA GLU A 50 10.31 -4.17 6.04
C GLU A 50 9.76 -5.60 6.02
N TYR A 51 8.46 -5.78 5.72
CA TYR A 51 7.89 -7.12 5.54
C TYR A 51 8.57 -7.90 4.42
N LEU A 52 8.84 -7.26 3.28
CA LEU A 52 9.53 -7.93 2.16
C LEU A 52 10.97 -8.30 2.51
N ASP A 53 11.69 -7.47 3.27
CA ASP A 53 13.05 -7.74 3.71
C ASP A 53 13.13 -8.93 4.68
N HIS A 54 12.03 -9.23 5.38
CA HIS A 54 11.89 -10.42 6.22
C HIS A 54 11.27 -11.64 5.49
N GLY A 55 10.99 -11.54 4.20
CA GLY A 55 10.37 -12.61 3.41
C GLY A 55 8.87 -12.79 3.68
N GLU A 56 8.23 -11.82 4.32
CA GLU A 56 6.83 -11.83 4.72
C GLU A 56 5.93 -11.21 3.63
N ALA A 57 6.02 -11.76 2.41
CA ALA A 57 5.30 -11.21 1.25
C ALA A 57 3.77 -11.14 1.41
N GLY A 58 3.19 -12.04 2.23
CA GLY A 58 1.77 -11.99 2.58
C GLY A 58 1.42 -10.74 3.39
N LEU A 59 2.15 -10.45 4.46
CA LEU A 59 1.95 -9.25 5.29
C LEU A 59 2.22 -7.97 4.50
N ALA A 60 3.24 -7.98 3.63
CA ALA A 60 3.51 -6.87 2.71
C ALA A 60 2.30 -6.56 1.81
N PHE A 61 1.65 -7.60 1.26
CA PHE A 61 0.47 -7.43 0.43
C PHE A 61 -0.78 -7.02 1.22
N GLU A 62 -0.99 -7.58 2.41
CA GLU A 62 -2.06 -7.17 3.32
C GLU A 62 -1.94 -5.69 3.67
N HIS A 63 -0.73 -5.21 3.95
CA HIS A 63 -0.51 -3.80 4.25
C HIS A 63 -0.78 -2.90 3.04
N LEU A 64 -0.41 -3.29 1.81
CA LEU A 64 -0.81 -2.56 0.61
C LEU A 64 -2.34 -2.50 0.43
N ARG A 65 -3.04 -3.60 0.70
CA ARG A 65 -4.50 -3.63 0.63
C ARG A 65 -5.14 -2.74 1.69
N TYR A 66 -4.57 -2.74 2.89
CA TYR A 66 -4.95 -1.82 3.97
C TYR A 66 -4.81 -0.37 3.52
N MET A 67 -3.66 0.01 2.93
CA MET A 67 -3.44 1.36 2.42
C MET A 67 -4.50 1.78 1.40
N VAL A 68 -4.80 0.92 0.44
CA VAL A 68 -5.81 1.20 -0.61
C VAL A 68 -7.22 1.28 -0.02
N TYR A 69 -7.57 0.36 0.88
CA TYR A 69 -8.90 0.28 1.49
C TYR A 69 -9.22 1.50 2.36
N GLU A 70 -8.30 1.88 3.25
CA GLU A 70 -8.51 2.98 4.19
C GLU A 70 -8.53 4.34 3.50
N THR A 71 -7.69 4.53 2.48
CA THR A 71 -7.61 5.82 1.77
C THR A 71 -8.67 5.95 0.68
N GLY A 72 -9.26 4.83 0.24
CA GLY A 72 -10.24 4.82 -0.85
C GLY A 72 -9.67 5.30 -2.19
N ILE A 73 -8.35 5.27 -2.38
CA ILE A 73 -7.69 5.74 -3.60
C ILE A 73 -8.14 4.96 -4.83
N GLU A 74 -8.38 5.68 -5.92
CA GLU A 74 -8.59 5.07 -7.23
C GLU A 74 -7.24 4.65 -7.82
N LEU A 75 -7.11 3.37 -8.13
CA LEU A 75 -5.89 2.82 -8.73
C LEU A 75 -5.98 2.79 -10.25
N ALA A 76 -4.87 3.07 -10.92
CA ALA A 76 -4.77 2.87 -12.36
C ALA A 76 -4.92 1.38 -12.74
N PRO A 77 -5.47 1.05 -13.93
CA PRO A 77 -5.73 -0.33 -14.33
C PRO A 77 -4.51 -1.27 -14.28
N ASP A 78 -3.31 -0.76 -14.58
CA ASP A 78 -2.06 -1.53 -14.50
C ASP A 78 -1.70 -1.92 -13.07
N ILE A 79 -1.96 -1.04 -12.10
CA ILE A 79 -1.76 -1.31 -10.68
C ILE A 79 -2.80 -2.33 -10.18
N GLN A 80 -4.07 -2.17 -10.58
CA GLN A 80 -5.12 -3.13 -10.23
C GLN A 80 -4.79 -4.54 -10.72
N GLU A 81 -4.41 -4.67 -11.99
CA GLU A 81 -4.00 -5.96 -12.59
C GLU A 81 -2.78 -6.55 -11.86
N ALA A 82 -1.82 -5.73 -11.44
CA ALA A 82 -0.67 -6.18 -10.67
C ALA A 82 -1.10 -6.70 -9.28
N LEU A 83 -2.01 -6.02 -8.58
CA LEU A 83 -2.53 -6.47 -7.29
C LEU A 83 -3.32 -7.79 -7.42
N GLU A 84 -4.11 -7.97 -8.47
CA GLU A 84 -4.80 -9.23 -8.74
C GLU A 84 -3.82 -10.39 -8.97
N LYS A 85 -2.75 -10.15 -9.75
CA LYS A 85 -1.69 -11.15 -9.96
C LYS A 85 -0.95 -11.51 -8.67
N ILE A 86 -0.69 -10.52 -7.81
CA ILE A 86 -0.09 -10.75 -6.48
C ILE A 86 -1.04 -11.59 -5.62
N SER A 87 -2.33 -11.23 -5.57
CA SER A 87 -3.35 -11.97 -4.83
C SER A 87 -3.43 -13.43 -5.27
N ASN A 88 -3.54 -13.68 -6.58
CA ASN A 88 -3.59 -15.03 -7.15
C ASN A 88 -2.31 -15.84 -6.87
N SER A 89 -1.17 -15.18 -6.64
CA SER A 89 0.10 -15.84 -6.33
C SER A 89 0.24 -16.20 -4.85
N LEU A 90 -0.51 -15.54 -3.96
CA LEU A 90 -0.49 -15.76 -2.50
C LEU A 90 -1.50 -16.84 -2.06
N GLY A 91 -2.54 -17.11 -2.86
CA GLY A 91 -3.55 -18.13 -2.58
C GLY A 91 -4.86 -17.53 -2.11
#